data_AF-A0A3B8W7R2-F1
#
_entry.id   AF-A0A3B8W7R2-F1
#
_cell.length_a   1.000
_cell.length_b   1.000
_cell.length_c   1.000
_cell.angle_alpha   90.00
_cell.angle_beta   90.00
_cell.angle_gamma   90.00
#
_symmetry.space_group_name_H-M   'P 1'
#
loop_
_entity.id
_entity.type
_entity.pdbx_description
1 polymer ?
#
loop_
_entity_poly.entity_id
_entity_poly.type
_entity_poly.pdbx_seq_one_letter_code
_entity_poly.pdbx_strand_id
1 'polypeptide(L)'
;ADRLTFDLASIKSSDAPGSEHAQPIGLTGEEAFHICWYAGLNEKLSSAGFYGYSADFDDEHRKTASVTATMIWYFIEGFYQRKHELNFRSNDFIKYVVAMPQEPETLTFYKSKLTEKWWMEIVPPHAQQYGRNSMVPCSYNDYQQATSGELPERYLTAIAKL
;
A
#
# COMPACT_ATOMS: atom_id res chain seq x y z
N ALA A 1 -9.94 -2.44 11.83
CA ALA A 1 -10.48 -2.64 10.47
C ALA A 1 -9.95 -1.48 9.63
N ASP A 2 -9.14 -1.77 8.61
CA ASP A 2 -8.44 -0.72 7.86
C ASP A 2 -9.42 -0.14 6.83
N ARG A 3 -9.50 1.19 6.75
CA ARG A 3 -10.48 1.91 5.93
C ARG A 3 -9.80 2.99 5.11
N LEU A 4 -10.27 3.17 3.88
CA LEU A 4 -9.93 4.30 3.01
C LEU A 4 -11.13 5.24 2.96
N THR A 5 -10.88 6.53 3.12
CA THR A 5 -11.86 7.58 2.88
C THR A 5 -11.28 8.54 1.86
N PHE A 6 -12.02 8.82 0.80
CA PHE A 6 -11.59 9.71 -0.28
C PHE A 6 -12.59 10.86 -0.41
N ASP A 7 -12.13 12.08 -0.28
CA ASP A 7 -12.92 13.29 -0.52
C ASP A 7 -12.73 13.73 -1.97
N LEU A 8 -13.82 13.81 -2.74
CA LEU A 8 -13.80 14.20 -4.15
C LEU A 8 -13.33 15.63 -4.37
N ALA A 9 -13.38 16.52 -3.35
CA ALA A 9 -12.80 17.85 -3.43
C ALA A 9 -11.26 17.85 -3.61
N SER A 10 -10.61 16.71 -3.34
CA SER A 10 -9.17 16.55 -3.57
C SER A 10 -8.80 16.38 -5.05
N ILE A 11 -9.77 16.08 -5.92
CA ILE A 11 -9.58 16.03 -7.37
C ILE A 11 -9.77 17.44 -7.91
N LYS A 12 -8.91 17.85 -8.85
CA LYS A 12 -9.01 19.16 -9.49
C LYS A 12 -10.39 19.36 -10.13
N SER A 13 -10.94 20.55 -9.97
CA SER A 13 -12.31 20.89 -10.40
C SER A 13 -12.53 20.77 -11.91
N SER A 14 -11.47 20.80 -12.72
CA SER A 14 -11.59 20.54 -14.16
C SER A 14 -12.00 19.09 -14.48
N ASP A 15 -11.66 18.14 -13.62
CA ASP A 15 -12.03 16.73 -13.75
C ASP A 15 -13.24 16.37 -12.87
N ALA A 16 -13.38 17.01 -11.70
CA ALA A 16 -14.44 16.74 -10.72
C ALA A 16 -15.06 18.03 -10.14
N PRO A 17 -15.91 18.77 -10.90
CA PRO A 17 -16.50 20.02 -10.44
C PRO A 17 -17.60 19.86 -9.36
N GLY A 18 -18.18 18.67 -9.23
CA GLY A 18 -19.37 18.33 -8.45
C GLY A 18 -19.13 18.14 -6.96
N SER A 19 -18.37 19.05 -6.36
CA SER A 19 -18.15 19.19 -4.93
C SER A 19 -18.35 20.64 -4.52
N GLU A 20 -18.93 20.87 -3.34
CA GLU A 20 -19.15 22.22 -2.79
C GLU A 20 -17.85 23.02 -2.66
N HIS A 21 -16.73 22.33 -2.41
CA HIS A 21 -15.42 22.95 -2.18
C HIS A 21 -14.42 22.66 -3.31
N ALA A 22 -14.89 22.41 -4.55
CA ALA A 22 -14.04 22.05 -5.67
C ALA A 22 -12.93 23.10 -5.92
N GLN A 23 -11.67 22.65 -5.96
CA GLN A 23 -10.49 23.51 -6.14
C GLN A 23 -9.86 23.29 -7.52
N PRO A 24 -9.30 24.33 -8.17
CA PRO A 24 -8.65 24.18 -9.48
C PRO A 24 -7.35 23.37 -9.41
N ILE A 25 -6.75 23.23 -8.23
CA ILE A 25 -5.53 22.47 -7.98
C ILE A 25 -5.89 21.27 -7.11
N GLY A 26 -5.47 20.09 -7.55
CA GLY A 26 -5.72 18.82 -6.88
C GLY A 26 -5.20 17.67 -7.70
N LEU A 27 -5.52 16.45 -7.28
CA LEU A 27 -5.26 15.24 -8.03
C LEU A 27 -5.97 15.31 -9.38
N THR A 28 -5.34 14.76 -10.41
CA THR A 28 -6.01 14.44 -11.66
C THR A 28 -6.93 13.23 -11.48
N GLY A 29 -7.92 13.08 -12.37
CA GLY A 29 -8.77 11.89 -12.38
C GLY A 29 -7.95 10.59 -12.53
N GLU A 30 -6.91 10.60 -13.35
CA GLU A 30 -6.01 9.45 -13.55
C GLU A 30 -5.26 9.05 -12.28
N GLU A 31 -4.72 10.02 -11.54
CA GLU A 31 -4.08 9.76 -10.24
C GLU A 31 -5.08 9.19 -9.23
N ALA A 32 -6.31 9.71 -9.21
CA ALA A 32 -7.37 9.17 -8.37
C ALA A 32 -7.73 7.72 -8.73
N PHE A 33 -7.76 7.38 -10.03
CA PHE A 33 -7.99 6.00 -10.49
C PHE A 33 -6.87 5.06 -10.05
N HIS A 34 -5.61 5.47 -10.19
CA HIS A 34 -4.47 4.69 -9.71
C HIS A 34 -4.54 4.45 -8.19
N ILE A 35 -4.84 5.50 -7.40
CA ILE A 35 -5.02 5.36 -5.95
C ILE A 35 -6.10 4.33 -5.64
N CYS A 36 -7.25 4.39 -6.32
CA CYS A 36 -8.35 3.45 -6.11
C CYS A 36 -7.96 2.02 -6.48
N TRP A 37 -7.26 1.82 -7.60
CA TRP A 37 -6.77 0.51 -8.02
C TRP A 37 -5.79 -0.09 -6.99
N TYR A 38 -4.80 0.69 -6.53
CA TYR A 38 -3.85 0.26 -5.50
C TYR A 38 -4.53 0.00 -4.15
N ALA A 39 -5.50 0.82 -3.77
CA ALA A 39 -6.31 0.57 -2.58
C ALA A 39 -7.11 -0.73 -2.70
N GLY A 40 -7.65 -1.01 -3.90
CA GLY A 40 -8.28 -2.27 -4.24
C GLY A 40 -7.37 -3.46 -4.01
N LEU A 41 -6.09 -3.37 -4.40
CA LEU A 41 -5.10 -4.44 -4.20
C LEU A 41 -4.71 -4.72 -2.73
N ASN A 42 -5.03 -3.82 -1.80
CA ASN A 42 -4.62 -3.97 -0.40
C ASN A 42 -5.51 -4.98 0.34
N GLU A 43 -4.97 -6.17 0.62
CA GLU A 43 -5.67 -7.27 1.29
C GLU A 43 -6.19 -6.94 2.70
N LYS A 44 -5.54 -6.01 3.42
CA LYS A 44 -5.97 -5.61 4.78
C LYS A 44 -7.11 -4.61 4.76
N LEU A 45 -7.30 -3.92 3.64
CA LEU A 45 -8.33 -2.90 3.49
C LEU A 45 -9.72 -3.54 3.47
N SER A 46 -10.54 -3.15 4.44
CA SER A 46 -11.87 -3.73 4.70
C SER A 46 -13.01 -2.92 4.10
N SER A 47 -12.81 -1.62 3.88
CA SER A 47 -13.82 -0.75 3.26
C SER A 47 -13.17 0.49 2.64
N ALA A 48 -13.77 0.98 1.55
CA ALA A 48 -13.47 2.27 0.96
C ALA A 48 -14.75 3.11 0.87
N GLY A 49 -14.66 4.40 1.17
CA GLY A 49 -15.76 5.35 1.06
C GLY A 49 -15.35 6.58 0.25
N PHE A 50 -16.24 7.02 -0.64
CA PHE A 50 -16.08 8.20 -1.48
C PHE A 50 -17.11 9.24 -1.05
N TYR A 51 -16.67 10.46 -0.77
CA TYR A 51 -17.47 11.51 -0.15
C TYR A 51 -17.33 12.85 -0.88
N GLY A 52 -18.25 13.77 -0.63
CA GLY A 52 -18.20 15.12 -1.19
C GLY A 52 -18.83 15.26 -2.58
N TYR A 53 -19.55 14.25 -3.07
CA TYR A 53 -20.31 14.37 -4.31
C TYR A 53 -21.61 15.14 -4.07
N SER A 54 -21.87 16.16 -4.89
CA SER A 54 -23.15 16.87 -4.96
C SER A 54 -23.60 17.01 -6.40
N ALA A 55 -24.79 16.48 -6.69
CA ALA A 55 -25.39 16.60 -8.03
C ALA A 55 -25.77 18.05 -8.38
N ASP A 56 -25.98 18.92 -7.39
CA ASP A 56 -26.33 20.33 -7.62
C ASP A 56 -25.12 21.15 -8.08
N PHE A 57 -23.90 20.70 -7.75
CA PHE A 57 -22.64 21.36 -8.13
C PHE A 57 -21.93 20.70 -9.33
N ASP A 58 -22.43 19.54 -9.80
CA ASP A 58 -21.83 18.84 -10.93
C ASP A 58 -22.22 19.50 -12.25
N ASP A 59 -21.40 19.33 -13.28
CA ASP A 59 -21.67 19.94 -14.58
C ASP A 59 -22.77 19.21 -15.37
N GLU A 60 -23.21 19.80 -16.50
CA GLU A 60 -24.25 19.23 -17.36
C GLU A 60 -23.91 17.81 -17.86
N HIS A 61 -22.62 17.50 -17.96
CA HIS A 61 -22.10 16.20 -18.39
C HIS A 61 -21.92 15.19 -17.25
N ARG A 62 -22.21 15.58 -16.00
CA ARG A 62 -22.05 14.75 -14.80
C ARG A 62 -20.63 14.19 -14.66
N LYS A 63 -19.62 15.02 -14.93
CA LYS A 63 -18.20 14.59 -14.92
C LYS A 63 -17.81 13.95 -13.59
N THR A 64 -18.22 14.54 -12.47
CA THR A 64 -17.83 14.05 -11.14
C THR A 64 -18.47 12.70 -10.83
N ALA A 65 -19.73 12.51 -11.23
CA ALA A 65 -20.37 11.21 -11.14
C ALA A 65 -19.61 10.15 -11.95
N SER A 66 -19.21 10.50 -13.18
CA SER A 66 -18.46 9.60 -14.07
C SER A 66 -17.07 9.24 -13.52
N VAL A 67 -16.32 10.23 -13.01
CA VAL A 67 -15.02 10.02 -12.35
C VAL A 67 -15.20 9.14 -11.11
N THR A 68 -16.19 9.42 -10.26
CA THR A 68 -16.45 8.63 -9.05
C THR A 68 -16.83 7.19 -9.39
N ALA A 69 -17.68 6.97 -10.40
CA ALA A 69 -18.03 5.64 -10.86
C ALA A 69 -16.79 4.87 -11.37
N THR A 70 -15.91 5.55 -12.11
CA THR A 70 -14.66 4.97 -12.61
C THR A 70 -13.69 4.63 -11.48
N MET A 71 -13.56 5.50 -10.47
CA MET A 71 -12.79 5.23 -9.25
C MET A 71 -13.28 3.97 -8.53
N ILE A 72 -14.61 3.84 -8.35
CA ILE A 72 -15.22 2.65 -7.74
C ILE A 72 -14.92 1.41 -8.57
N TRP A 73 -15.04 1.49 -9.89
CA TRP A 73 -14.71 0.37 -10.78
C TRP A 73 -13.25 -0.06 -10.65
N TYR A 74 -12.30 0.86 -10.70
CA TYR A 74 -10.87 0.55 -10.51
C TYR A 74 -10.58 -0.06 -9.13
N PHE A 75 -11.28 0.39 -8.08
CA PHE A 75 -11.18 -0.22 -6.76
C PHE A 75 -11.64 -1.68 -6.78
N ILE A 76 -12.79 -1.97 -7.42
CA ILE A 76 -13.32 -3.33 -7.57
C ILE A 76 -12.37 -4.20 -8.40
N GLU A 77 -11.83 -3.68 -9.51
CA GLU A 77 -10.83 -4.38 -10.33
C GLU A 77 -9.59 -4.72 -9.51
N GLY A 78 -9.06 -3.76 -8.75
CA GLY A 78 -7.94 -3.99 -7.84
C GLY A 78 -8.25 -5.04 -6.78
N PHE A 79 -9.48 -5.06 -6.26
CA PHE A 79 -9.93 -6.07 -5.30
C PHE A 79 -9.89 -7.50 -5.89
N TYR A 80 -10.40 -7.68 -7.12
CA TYR A 80 -10.36 -9.00 -7.78
C TYR A 80 -8.94 -9.46 -8.14
N GLN A 81 -7.98 -8.54 -8.21
CA GLN A 81 -6.57 -8.85 -8.46
C GLN A 81 -5.75 -9.13 -7.18
N ARG A 82 -6.38 -9.20 -6.00
CA ARG A 82 -5.71 -9.57 -4.74
C ARG A 82 -5.14 -10.99 -4.81
N LYS A 83 -3.82 -11.11 -4.61
CA LYS A 83 -3.10 -12.38 -4.71
C LYS A 83 -3.00 -13.18 -3.41
N HIS A 84 -3.57 -12.68 -2.31
CA HIS A 84 -3.62 -13.34 -1.00
C HIS A 84 -2.23 -13.77 -0.50
N GLU A 85 -1.26 -12.86 -0.54
CA GLU A 85 0.17 -13.15 -0.33
C GLU A 85 0.60 -13.23 1.14
N LEU A 86 -0.32 -13.09 2.10
CA LEU A 86 0.08 -12.92 3.52
C LEU A 86 0.49 -14.23 4.24
N ASN A 87 0.51 -15.38 3.57
CA ASN A 87 1.02 -16.61 4.16
C ASN A 87 2.48 -16.87 3.81
N PHE A 88 3.41 -16.19 4.50
CA PHE A 88 4.86 -16.34 4.33
C PHE A 88 5.41 -17.73 4.68
N ARG A 89 4.59 -18.62 5.27
CA ARG A 89 4.95 -20.01 5.56
C ARG A 89 4.58 -20.97 4.44
N SER A 90 3.87 -20.49 3.41
CA SER A 90 3.56 -21.27 2.22
C SER A 90 4.82 -21.53 1.38
N ASN A 91 4.73 -22.49 0.46
CA ASN A 91 5.79 -22.75 -0.52
C ASN A 91 5.85 -21.67 -1.63
N ASP A 92 5.06 -20.59 -1.51
CA ASP A 92 5.02 -19.51 -2.49
C ASP A 92 6.16 -18.50 -2.30
N PHE A 93 6.98 -18.67 -1.25
CA PHE A 93 8.10 -17.79 -0.93
C PHE A 93 9.46 -18.49 -1.02
N ILE A 94 10.48 -17.74 -1.40
CA ILE A 94 11.89 -18.11 -1.26
C ILE A 94 12.47 -17.32 -0.10
N LYS A 95 13.07 -18.04 0.86
CA LYS A 95 13.70 -17.45 2.05
C LYS A 95 15.19 -17.21 1.78
N TYR A 96 15.65 -16.00 2.03
CA TYR A 96 17.06 -15.61 2.00
C TYR A 96 17.48 -15.18 3.40
N VAL A 97 18.56 -15.76 3.92
CA VAL A 97 19.11 -15.40 5.24
C VAL A 97 20.50 -14.82 5.03
N VAL A 98 20.70 -13.61 5.51
CA VAL A 98 21.95 -12.87 5.41
C VAL A 98 22.54 -12.76 6.82
N ALA A 99 23.79 -13.18 6.98
CA ALA A 99 24.54 -12.99 8.22
C ALA A 99 25.10 -11.57 8.26
N MET A 100 24.88 -10.85 9.35
CA MET A 100 25.33 -9.47 9.50
C MET A 100 26.57 -9.40 10.39
N PRO A 101 27.47 -8.42 10.14
CA PRO A 101 28.65 -8.21 10.97
C PRO A 101 28.34 -7.59 12.35
N GLN A 102 27.14 -7.04 12.54
CA GLN A 102 26.67 -6.37 13.75
C GLN A 102 25.22 -6.79 14.04
N GLU A 103 24.68 -6.40 15.20
CA GLU A 103 23.27 -6.62 15.54
C GLU A 103 22.31 -5.98 14.51
N PRO A 104 21.29 -6.70 14.00
CA PRO A 104 20.93 -8.09 14.31
C PRO A 104 21.88 -9.12 13.67
N GLU A 105 22.25 -10.20 14.37
CA GLU A 105 23.16 -11.25 13.85
C GLU A 105 22.76 -11.80 12.47
N THR A 106 21.44 -11.89 12.21
CA THR A 106 20.92 -12.32 10.91
C THR A 106 19.74 -11.46 10.48
N LEU A 107 19.65 -11.21 9.17
CA LEU A 107 18.47 -10.66 8.52
C LEU A 107 17.84 -11.70 7.61
N THR A 108 16.52 -11.84 7.71
CA THR A 108 15.74 -12.75 6.88
C THR A 108 14.87 -11.98 5.91
N PHE A 109 14.97 -12.34 4.62
CA PHE A 109 14.17 -11.82 3.54
C PHE A 109 13.33 -12.93 2.90
N TYR A 110 12.15 -12.56 2.40
CA TYR A 110 11.23 -13.43 1.69
C TYR A 110 10.92 -12.82 0.33
N LYS A 111 11.05 -13.61 -0.73
CA LYS A 111 10.66 -13.22 -2.09
C LYS A 111 9.46 -14.06 -2.53
N SER A 112 8.38 -13.42 -2.97
CA SER A 112 7.22 -14.12 -3.55
C SER A 112 7.59 -14.66 -4.94
N LYS A 113 7.34 -15.95 -5.18
CA LYS A 113 7.51 -16.60 -6.49
C LYS A 113 6.42 -16.16 -7.49
N LEU A 114 5.33 -15.57 -7.00
CA LEU A 114 4.17 -15.17 -7.80
C LEU A 114 4.20 -13.69 -8.24
N THR A 115 4.73 -12.81 -7.38
CA THR A 115 4.78 -11.36 -7.65
C THR A 115 6.17 -10.78 -7.72
N GLU A 116 7.20 -11.57 -7.39
CA GLU A 116 8.58 -11.10 -7.31
C GLU A 116 8.80 -9.98 -6.26
N LYS A 117 7.80 -9.71 -5.42
CA LYS A 117 7.89 -8.75 -4.32
C LYS A 117 8.77 -9.29 -3.20
N TRP A 118 9.30 -8.37 -2.40
CA TRP A 118 10.22 -8.67 -1.31
C TRP A 118 9.67 -8.19 0.03
N TRP A 119 9.91 -8.98 1.06
CA TRP A 119 9.61 -8.68 2.45
C TRP A 119 10.82 -9.00 3.32
N MET A 120 10.96 -8.25 4.39
CA MET A 120 11.98 -8.42 5.40
C MET A 120 11.31 -8.74 6.73
N GLU A 121 11.80 -9.78 7.40
CA GLU A 121 11.34 -10.16 8.73
C GLU A 121 12.12 -9.40 9.79
N ILE A 122 11.38 -8.75 10.69
CA ILE A 122 11.93 -7.97 11.79
C ILE A 122 11.51 -8.62 13.09
N VAL A 123 12.52 -8.98 13.89
CA VAL A 123 12.36 -9.55 15.21
C VAL A 123 12.68 -8.44 16.22
N PRO A 124 11.71 -7.95 17.00
CA PRO A 124 11.97 -6.90 17.99
C PRO A 124 12.96 -7.38 19.07
N PRO A 125 13.92 -6.55 19.51
CA PRO A 125 14.95 -6.97 20.49
C PRO A 125 14.38 -7.47 21.83
N HIS A 126 13.22 -6.97 22.26
CA HIS A 126 12.58 -7.31 23.54
C HIS A 126 11.42 -8.33 23.43
N ALA A 127 11.26 -8.98 22.27
CA ALA A 127 10.13 -9.88 21.99
C ALA A 127 10.22 -11.27 22.66
N GLN A 128 10.96 -11.43 23.76
CA GLN A 128 11.34 -12.76 24.30
C GLN A 128 10.18 -13.65 24.78
N GLN A 129 8.92 -13.17 24.83
CA GLN A 129 7.80 -14.05 25.21
C GLN A 129 6.53 -13.92 24.35
N TYR A 130 6.27 -12.80 23.67
CA TYR A 130 5.00 -12.59 22.95
C TYR A 130 5.07 -11.66 21.71
N GLY A 131 6.25 -11.22 21.28
CA GLY A 131 6.35 -10.31 20.13
C GLY A 131 6.11 -11.04 18.81
N ARG A 132 5.11 -10.63 18.03
CA ARG A 132 4.92 -11.13 16.67
C ARG A 132 6.05 -10.60 15.79
N ASN A 133 6.74 -11.49 15.09
CA ASN A 133 7.63 -11.12 13.99
C ASN A 133 6.84 -10.23 13.02
N SER A 134 7.41 -9.07 12.69
CA SER A 134 6.79 -8.12 11.77
C SER A 134 7.39 -8.30 10.39
N MET A 135 6.52 -8.42 9.38
CA MET A 135 6.94 -8.51 7.98
C MET A 135 6.81 -7.14 7.34
N VAL A 136 7.92 -6.58 6.89
CA VAL A 136 7.99 -5.25 6.29
C VAL A 136 8.28 -5.38 4.80
N PRO A 137 7.47 -4.79 3.90
CA PRO A 137 7.76 -4.82 2.47
C PRO A 137 9.08 -4.08 2.20
N CYS A 138 9.99 -4.71 1.46
CA CYS A 138 11.29 -4.16 1.11
C CYS A 138 11.56 -4.29 -0.40
N SER A 139 12.72 -3.83 -0.83
CA SER A 139 13.20 -3.92 -2.20
C SER A 139 14.33 -4.94 -2.31
N TYR A 140 14.60 -5.39 -3.53
CA TYR A 140 15.79 -6.22 -3.80
C TYR A 140 17.10 -5.49 -3.43
N ASN A 141 17.13 -4.16 -3.58
CA ASN A 141 18.28 -3.35 -3.19
C ASN A 141 18.55 -3.40 -1.68
N ASP A 142 17.51 -3.46 -0.85
CA ASP A 142 17.66 -3.63 0.60
C ASP A 142 18.33 -4.97 0.93
N TYR A 143 17.99 -6.03 0.19
CA TYR A 143 18.68 -7.32 0.31
C TYR A 143 20.15 -7.22 -0.13
N GLN A 144 20.45 -6.53 -1.24
CA GLN A 144 21.84 -6.36 -1.70
C GLN A 144 22.70 -5.58 -0.69
N GLN A 145 22.16 -4.52 -0.10
CA GLN A 145 22.84 -3.77 0.97
C GLN A 145 23.12 -4.65 2.20
N ALA A 146 22.15 -5.47 2.60
CA ALA A 146 22.36 -6.43 3.68
C ALA A 146 23.49 -7.41 3.33
N THR A 147 23.55 -7.91 2.09
CA THR A 147 24.63 -8.82 1.67
C THR A 147 26.02 -8.16 1.64
N SER A 148 26.12 -6.84 1.53
CA SER A 148 27.37 -6.10 1.72
C SER A 148 27.69 -5.80 3.19
N GLY A 149 26.86 -6.27 4.12
CA GLY A 149 27.02 -6.05 5.56
C GLY A 149 26.47 -4.72 6.06
N GLU A 150 25.73 -3.98 5.23
CA GLU A 150 25.10 -2.71 5.59
C GLU A 150 23.64 -2.91 6.00
N LEU A 151 23.22 -2.24 7.07
CA LEU A 151 21.85 -2.37 7.57
C LEU A 151 20.89 -1.45 6.77
N PRO A 152 19.85 -1.97 6.12
CA PRO A 152 18.96 -1.14 5.32
C PRO A 152 18.21 -0.11 6.18
N GLU A 153 18.07 1.12 5.69
CA GLU A 153 17.35 2.21 6.39
C GLU A 153 15.90 1.81 6.75
N ARG A 154 15.28 0.99 5.91
CA ARG A 154 13.92 0.48 6.12
C ARG A 154 13.82 -0.41 7.36
N TYR A 155 14.88 -1.14 7.70
CA TYR A 155 14.95 -1.95 8.92
C TYR A 155 14.97 -1.05 10.15
N LEU A 156 15.85 -0.04 10.15
CA LEU A 156 15.98 0.95 11.22
C LEU A 156 14.65 1.67 11.48
N THR A 157 14.02 2.15 10.41
CA THR A 157 12.73 2.84 10.48
C THR A 157 11.62 1.95 11.04
N ALA A 158 11.64 0.66 10.71
CA ALA A 158 10.63 -0.26 11.17
C ALA A 158 10.83 -0.69 12.63
N ILE A 159 12.07 -0.88 13.09
CA ILE A 159 12.37 -1.08 14.51
C ILE A 159 11.94 0.14 15.33
N ALA A 160 12.22 1.35 14.86
CA ALA A 160 11.84 2.57 15.60
C ALA A 160 10.33 2.74 15.79
N LYS A 161 9.50 2.03 15.02
CA LYS A 161 8.03 2.04 15.11
C LYS A 161 7.45 0.92 15.98
N LEU A 162 8.27 -0.06 16.38
CA LEU A 162 7.88 -1.23 17.17
C LEU A 162 8.28 -1.06 18.63
#